data_AF-A0A5N6JC15-F1
#
_entry.id   AF-A0A5N6JC15-F1
#
_cell.length_a   1.000
_cell.length_b   1.000
_cell.length_c   1.000
_cell.angle_alpha   90.00
_cell.angle_beta   90.00
_cell.angle_gamma   90.00
#
_symmetry.space_group_name_H-M   'P 1'
#
loop_
_entity.id
_entity.type
_entity.pdbx_description
1 polymer ?
#
loop_
_entity_poly.entity_id
_entity_poly.type
_entity_poly.pdbx_seq_one_letter_code
_entity_poly.pdbx_strand_id
1 'polypeptide(L)'
;MAAVQEGVNFVRIFFYAKNTISAKRKKALVALAYQTARDQLLAPKKILIRSDLHGTTSIKGRRIKDPKGWHGTFAFKSEDQLLRQYHVASHGYTNSKEEYILQEATHTLSACI
;
A
#
# COMPACT_ATOMS: atom_id res chain seq x y z
N MET A 1 18.56 -18.45 -27.39
CA MET A 1 17.54 -18.55 -26.33
C MET A 1 18.02 -17.68 -25.17
N ALA A 2 17.40 -16.52 -24.94
CA ALA A 2 17.73 -15.72 -23.76
C ALA A 2 17.18 -16.45 -22.54
N ALA A 3 18.04 -16.76 -21.56
CA ALA A 3 17.59 -17.29 -20.28
C ALA A 3 16.64 -16.26 -19.65
N VAL A 4 15.41 -16.68 -19.34
CA VAL A 4 14.54 -15.88 -18.48
C VAL A 4 15.23 -15.84 -17.13
N GLN A 5 15.74 -14.66 -16.75
CA GLN A 5 16.37 -14.47 -15.46
C GLN A 5 15.27 -14.50 -14.40
N GLU A 6 14.97 -15.70 -13.89
CA GLU A 6 14.05 -15.88 -12.79
C GLU A 6 14.66 -15.27 -11.52
N GLY A 7 13.92 -14.36 -10.89
CA GLY A 7 14.37 -13.63 -9.70
C GLY A 7 13.34 -13.70 -8.58
N VAL A 8 13.81 -13.94 -7.36
CA VAL A 8 12.96 -13.91 -6.15
C VAL A 8 13.03 -12.51 -5.54
N ASN A 9 11.88 -11.87 -5.32
CA ASN A 9 11.80 -10.59 -4.62
C ASN A 9 11.31 -10.76 -3.17
N PHE A 10 12.22 -10.64 -2.21
CA PHE A 10 11.87 -10.64 -0.78
C PHE A 10 11.38 -9.26 -0.33
N VAL A 11 10.21 -9.23 0.32
CA VAL A 11 9.56 -7.99 0.76
C VAL A 11 9.30 -8.04 2.26
N ARG A 12 9.74 -6.99 2.98
CA ARG A 12 9.43 -6.82 4.41
C ARG A 12 8.15 -6.03 4.59
N ILE A 13 7.20 -6.60 5.34
CA ILE A 13 5.91 -5.96 5.65
C ILE A 13 5.96 -5.37 7.06
N PHE A 14 5.50 -4.12 7.18
CA PHE A 14 5.45 -3.40 8.45
C PHE A 14 4.03 -2.93 8.75
N PHE A 15 3.70 -2.95 10.04
CA PHE A 15 2.55 -2.28 10.64
C PHE A 15 3.04 -1.46 11.83
N TYR A 16 2.36 -0.36 12.17
CA TYR A 16 2.70 0.41 13.37
C TYR A 16 2.53 -0.43 14.65
N ALA A 17 3.48 -0.36 15.59
CA ALA A 17 3.57 -1.26 16.74
C ALA A 17 2.28 -1.40 17.59
N LYS A 18 1.48 -0.33 17.71
CA LYS A 18 0.25 -0.29 18.53
C LYS A 18 -1.05 -0.41 17.72
N ASN A 19 -0.98 -0.96 16.50
CA ASN A 19 -2.20 -1.20 15.71
C ASN A 19 -3.07 -2.29 16.36
N THR A 20 -4.38 -2.15 16.23
CA THR A 20 -5.39 -3.08 16.77
C THR A 20 -5.95 -4.04 15.70
N ILE A 21 -5.27 -4.15 14.54
CA ILE A 21 -5.76 -4.92 13.39
C ILE A 21 -5.56 -6.42 13.66
N SER A 22 -6.64 -7.19 13.48
CA SER A 22 -6.61 -8.65 13.66
C SER A 22 -5.69 -9.34 12.64
N ALA A 23 -5.16 -10.51 12.99
CA ALA A 23 -4.28 -11.28 12.10
C ALA A 23 -4.94 -11.61 10.75
N LYS A 24 -6.24 -11.93 10.74
CA LYS A 24 -7.02 -12.17 9.51
C LYS A 24 -7.03 -10.93 8.61
N ARG A 25 -7.32 -9.75 9.18
CA ARG A 25 -7.34 -8.48 8.43
C ARG A 25 -5.94 -8.08 7.97
N LYS A 26 -4.90 -8.32 8.75
CA LYS A 26 -3.49 -8.10 8.33
C LYS A 26 -3.14 -8.91 7.08
N LYS A 27 -3.49 -10.20 7.03
CA LYS A 27 -3.26 -11.03 5.84
C LYS A 27 -4.01 -10.48 4.61
N ALA A 28 -5.26 -10.06 4.79
CA ALA A 28 -6.06 -9.47 3.73
C ALA A 28 -5.46 -8.13 3.24
N LEU A 29 -5.00 -7.28 4.15
CA LEU A 29 -4.29 -6.04 3.81
C LEU A 29 -2.98 -6.27 3.08
N VAL A 30 -2.23 -7.32 3.42
CA VAL A 30 -1.01 -7.69 2.70
C VAL A 30 -1.34 -8.12 1.28
N ALA A 31 -2.38 -8.94 1.08
CA ALA A 31 -2.84 -9.32 -0.25
C ALA A 31 -3.30 -8.11 -1.06
N LEU A 32 -4.03 -7.18 -0.44
CA LEU A 32 -4.44 -5.93 -1.09
C LEU A 32 -3.24 -5.07 -1.46
N ALA A 33 -2.24 -4.92 -0.58
CA ALA A 33 -1.02 -4.17 -0.85
C ALA A 33 -0.23 -4.74 -2.03
N TYR A 34 -0.16 -6.07 -2.18
CA TYR A 34 0.46 -6.69 -3.35
C TYR A 34 -0.33 -6.45 -4.63
N GLN A 35 -1.66 -6.52 -4.58
CA GLN A 35 -2.51 -6.18 -5.74
C GLN A 35 -2.29 -4.71 -6.14
N THR A 36 -2.29 -3.78 -5.19
CA THR A 36 -1.99 -2.36 -5.42
C THR A 36 -0.59 -2.16 -6.02
N ALA A 37 0.43 -2.83 -5.48
CA ALA A 37 1.79 -2.72 -6.02
C ALA A 37 1.86 -3.23 -7.47
N ARG A 38 1.19 -4.34 -7.78
CA ARG A 38 1.15 -4.90 -9.14
C ARG A 38 0.41 -3.98 -10.10
N ASP A 39 -0.75 -3.46 -9.72
CA ASP A 39 -1.53 -2.52 -10.53
C ASP A 39 -0.73 -1.25 -10.86
N GLN A 40 0.05 -0.76 -9.89
CA GLN A 40 0.90 0.42 -10.04
C GLN A 40 2.31 0.11 -10.58
N LEU A 41 2.58 -1.12 -11.02
CA LEU A 41 3.87 -1.59 -11.53
C LEU A 41 5.06 -1.31 -10.58
N LEU A 42 4.81 -1.40 -9.27
CA LEU A 42 5.80 -1.21 -8.22
C LEU A 42 6.45 -2.54 -7.84
N ALA A 43 7.79 -2.53 -7.71
CA ALA A 43 8.58 -3.64 -7.19
C ALA A 43 9.13 -3.31 -5.78
N PRO A 44 8.30 -3.38 -4.72
CA PRO A 44 8.73 -2.98 -3.38
C PRO A 44 9.70 -3.99 -2.76
N LYS A 45 10.58 -3.49 -1.90
CA LYS A 45 11.41 -4.22 -0.93
C LYS A 45 10.86 -4.09 0.49
N LYS A 46 10.18 -2.98 0.77
CA LYS A 46 9.47 -2.75 2.04
C LYS A 46 8.08 -2.18 1.76
N ILE A 47 7.11 -2.64 2.53
CA ILE A 47 5.73 -2.14 2.51
C ILE A 47 5.35 -1.77 3.94
N LEU A 48 4.98 -0.52 4.16
CA LEU A 48 4.30 -0.11 5.39
C LEU A 48 2.81 0.01 5.13
N ILE A 49 2.02 -0.81 5.81
CA ILE A 49 0.56 -0.73 5.82
C ILE A 49 0.17 0.23 6.95
N ARG A 50 -0.34 1.40 6.59
CA ARG A 50 -0.49 2.53 7.53
C ARG A 50 -1.68 2.36 8.48
N SER A 51 -2.74 1.69 8.03
CA SER A 51 -3.95 1.46 8.80
C SER A 51 -4.78 0.33 8.18
N ASP A 52 -5.90 0.02 8.83
CA ASP A 52 -6.95 -0.79 8.23
C ASP A 52 -7.69 -0.02 7.11
N LEU A 53 -8.62 -0.69 6.42
CA LEU A 53 -9.51 -0.04 5.45
C LEU A 53 -10.25 1.14 6.10
N HIS A 54 -10.23 2.28 5.41
CA HIS A 54 -10.84 3.51 5.86
C HIS A 54 -11.42 4.28 4.68
N GLY A 55 -12.50 5.03 4.94
CA GLY A 55 -13.21 5.82 3.93
C GLY A 55 -12.91 7.32 4.03
N THR A 56 -11.79 7.70 4.63
CA THR A 56 -11.44 9.10 4.89
C THR A 56 -10.02 9.39 4.43
N THR A 57 -9.78 10.56 3.87
CA THR A 57 -8.43 11.04 3.55
C THR A 57 -8.14 12.37 4.23
N SER A 58 -6.88 12.77 4.28
CA SER A 58 -6.46 14.05 4.86
C SER A 58 -6.13 15.03 3.74
N ILE A 59 -6.95 16.07 3.58
CA ILE A 59 -6.71 17.17 2.63
C ILE A 59 -6.43 18.44 3.44
N LYS A 60 -5.27 19.06 3.21
CA LYS A 60 -4.82 20.26 3.94
C LYS A 60 -4.94 20.13 5.47
N GLY A 61 -4.55 18.97 5.99
CA GLY A 61 -4.60 18.66 7.44
C GLY A 61 -5.99 18.34 7.99
N ARG A 62 -7.06 18.43 7.19
CA ARG A 62 -8.43 18.08 7.61
C ARG A 62 -8.79 16.68 7.14
N ARG A 63 -9.33 15.87 8.05
CA ARG A 63 -9.85 14.54 7.72
C ARG A 63 -11.25 14.69 7.12
N ILE A 64 -11.40 14.28 5.86
CA ILE A 64 -12.67 14.32 5.12
C ILE A 64 -13.00 12.92 4.60
N LYS A 65 -14.26 12.70 4.19
CA LYS A 65 -14.62 11.48 3.45
C LYS A 65 -13.84 11.43 2.13
N ASP A 66 -13.25 10.28 1.83
CA ASP A 66 -12.54 10.11 0.57
C ASP A 66 -13.57 10.01 -0.57
N PRO A 67 -13.41 10.78 -1.66
CA PRO A 67 -14.36 10.78 -2.77
C PRO A 67 -14.46 9.43 -3.48
N LYS A 68 -13.40 8.61 -3.44
CA LYS A 68 -13.36 7.26 -4.02
C LYS A 68 -13.74 6.17 -3.03
N GLY A 69 -14.04 6.52 -1.77
CA GLY A 69 -14.58 5.60 -0.78
C GLY A 69 -13.53 4.80 -0.01
N TRP A 70 -13.82 3.52 0.25
CA TRP A 70 -13.03 2.67 1.14
C TRP A 70 -11.71 2.24 0.50
N HIS A 71 -10.62 2.41 1.22
CA HIS A 71 -9.29 2.05 0.72
C HIS A 71 -8.32 1.69 1.84
N GLY A 72 -7.26 0.97 1.44
CA GLY A 72 -6.04 0.79 2.23
C GLY A 72 -4.96 1.76 1.77
N THR A 73 -4.17 2.30 2.69
CA THR A 73 -3.03 3.17 2.37
C THR A 73 -1.71 2.45 2.64
N PHE A 74 -0.90 2.37 1.59
CA PHE A 74 0.36 1.62 1.56
C PHE A 74 1.51 2.54 1.20
N ALA A 75 2.59 2.48 1.98
CA ALA A 75 3.85 3.15 1.65
C ALA A 75 4.84 2.11 1.12
N PHE A 76 5.15 2.20 -0.16
CA PHE A 76 6.07 1.32 -0.86
C PHE A 76 7.47 1.93 -0.90
N LYS A 77 8.49 1.09 -0.68
CA LYS A 77 9.89 1.41 -0.94
C LYS A 77 10.52 0.35 -1.83
N SER A 78 10.91 0.70 -3.06
CA SER A 78 11.84 -0.04 -3.91
C SER A 78 13.29 0.09 -3.41
N GLU A 79 14.23 -0.60 -4.05
CA GLU A 79 15.66 -0.51 -3.72
C GLU A 79 16.18 0.94 -3.82
N ASP A 80 15.92 1.62 -4.94
CA ASP A 80 16.30 3.03 -5.14
C ASP A 80 15.69 3.96 -4.07
N GLN A 81 14.40 3.73 -3.75
CA GLN A 81 13.68 4.51 -2.73
C GLN A 81 14.24 4.31 -1.32
N LEU A 82 14.81 3.13 -1.03
CA LEU A 82 15.53 2.91 0.22
C LEU A 82 16.81 3.74 0.29
N LEU A 83 17.61 3.73 -0.78
CA LEU A 83 18.86 4.49 -0.87
C LEU A 83 18.61 6.00 -0.75
N ARG A 84 17.57 6.49 -1.42
CA ARG A 84 17.19 7.91 -1.46
C ARG A 84 16.22 8.32 -0.35
N GLN A 85 15.94 7.41 0.57
CA GLN A 85 15.14 7.61 1.79
C GLN A 85 13.68 8.06 1.61
N TYR A 86 13.10 8.02 0.41
CA TYR A 86 11.68 8.36 0.20
C TYR A 86 10.77 7.13 0.09
N HIS A 87 9.46 7.33 -0.06
CA HIS A 87 8.49 6.27 -0.34
C HIS A 87 7.44 6.77 -1.34
N VAL A 88 6.77 5.83 -1.99
CA VAL A 88 5.56 6.12 -2.77
C VAL A 88 4.35 5.70 -1.94
N ALA A 89 3.46 6.65 -1.68
CA ALA A 89 2.20 6.38 -1.02
C ALA A 89 1.16 6.01 -2.09
N SER A 90 0.48 4.89 -1.88
CA SER A 90 -0.55 4.40 -2.76
C SER A 90 -1.81 4.06 -1.98
N HIS A 91 -2.95 4.21 -2.65
CA HIS A 91 -4.25 3.82 -2.16
C HIS A 91 -4.77 2.65 -3.00
N GLY A 92 -5.12 1.54 -2.35
CA GLY A 92 -5.84 0.44 -2.98
C GLY A 92 -7.31 0.55 -2.61
N TYR A 93 -8.15 0.96 -3.57
CA TYR A 93 -9.58 1.15 -3.38
C TYR A 93 -10.34 -0.16 -3.45
N THR A 94 -11.41 -0.23 -2.67
CA THR A 94 -12.24 -1.42 -2.43
C THR A 94 -13.72 -1.03 -2.41
N ASN A 95 -14.61 -1.99 -2.64
CA ASN A 95 -16.06 -1.75 -2.62
C ASN A 95 -16.58 -1.34 -1.24
N SER A 96 -16.03 -1.93 -0.17
CA SER A 96 -16.56 -1.82 1.18
C SER A 96 -15.45 -1.97 2.23
N LYS A 97 -15.79 -1.77 3.50
CA LYS A 97 -14.84 -1.88 4.63
C LYS A 97 -14.49 -3.34 4.96
N GLU A 98 -15.27 -4.28 4.44
CA GLU A 98 -15.19 -5.71 4.69
C GLU A 98 -14.58 -6.49 3.51
N GLU A 99 -14.55 -5.88 2.32
CA GLU A 99 -14.01 -6.49 1.10
C GLU A 99 -12.58 -5.99 0.80
N TYR A 100 -11.62 -6.91 0.72
CA TYR A 100 -10.21 -6.62 0.41
C TYR A 100 -9.84 -6.93 -1.04
N ILE A 101 -10.78 -6.70 -1.95
CA ILE A 101 -10.63 -6.91 -3.39
C ILE A 101 -10.30 -5.56 -4.02
N LEU A 102 -9.19 -5.50 -4.76
CA LEU A 102 -8.79 -4.26 -5.43
C LEU A 102 -9.80 -3.93 -6.54
N GLN A 103 -10.33 -2.71 -6.52
CA GLN A 103 -11.06 -2.12 -7.63
C GLN A 103 -10.12 -1.32 -8.54
N GLU A 104 -9.35 -0.43 -7.93
CA GLU A 104 -8.35 0.39 -8.60
C GLU A 104 -7.26 0.74 -7.59
N ALA A 105 -6.06 1.02 -8.08
CA ALA A 105 -5.04 1.67 -7.27
C ALA A 105 -4.71 3.06 -7.80
N THR A 106 -4.31 3.93 -6.88
CA THR A 106 -3.69 5.22 -7.21
C THR A 106 -2.39 5.36 -6.43
N HIS A 107 -1.43 6.09 -6.98
CA HIS A 107 -0.33 6.61 -6.19
C HIS A 107 -0.34 8.13 -6.18
N THR A 108 0.09 8.71 -5.08
CA THR A 108 0.51 10.10 -5.04
C THR A 108 2.02 10.11 -4.94
N LEU A 109 2.66 10.88 -5.83
CA LEU A 109 4.07 11.24 -5.68
C LEU A 109 4.17 12.15 -4.44
N SER A 110 4.29 11.55 -3.26
CA SER A 110 4.62 12.32 -2.06
C SER A 110 6.14 12.50 -2.04
N ALA A 111 6.62 13.69 -2.36
CA ALA A 111 7.90 14.12 -1.84
C ALA A 111 7.84 14.02 -0.30
N CYS A 112 8.91 13.54 0.32
CA CYS A 112 8.98 13.42 1.77
C CYS A 112 8.81 14.82 2.41
N ILE A 113 7.97 14.91 3.44
CA ILE A 113 8.09 15.96 4.46
C ILE A 113 9.04 15.43 5.53
#